data_AF-A0A660URU3-F1
#
_entry.id   AF-A0A660URU3-F1
#
_cell.length_a   1.000
_cell.length_b   1.000
_cell.length_c   1.000
_cell.angle_alpha   90.00
_cell.angle_beta   90.00
_cell.angle_gamma   90.00
#
_symmetry.space_group_name_H-M   'P 1'
#
loop_
_entity.id
_entity.type
_entity.pdbx_description
1 polymer ?
#
loop_
_entity_poly.entity_id
_entity_poly.type
_entity_poly.pdbx_seq_one_letter_code
_entity_poly.pdbx_strand_id
1 'polypeptide(L)'
;MMESKRIFKNAAFALLIVGLFTSAASAALIPLTLDDSPDLFSSGIDVVYSGGTLTATGWTTQMDHDGDGDYTAITENTSWGSFSLSAAIDGSGALSSGSVTLDGEIAGLGYTSGTLLTGTLTDFGFDETGGEILEFVFTVTGGDAAGLYGSGPVGMIMNSTGFDGSWGDGFDNYNEDWGGGPMTGNAQSSTAPIPEPATLVLLASGAAAMLLKRRKR
;
A
#
# COMPACT_ATOMS: atom_id res chain seq x y z
N MET A 1 -3.23 46.91 -31.04
CA MET A 1 -2.52 45.62 -31.24
C MET A 1 -1.80 45.09 -29.98
N MET A 2 -1.63 45.88 -28.91
CA MET A 2 -0.88 45.47 -27.70
C MET A 2 -1.74 44.75 -26.63
N GLU A 3 -3.07 44.92 -26.64
CA GLU A 3 -3.97 44.34 -25.64
C GLU A 3 -4.28 42.85 -25.84
N SER A 4 -4.40 42.35 -27.08
CA SER A 4 -4.78 40.94 -27.31
C SER A 4 -3.72 39.95 -26.82
N LYS A 5 -2.43 40.34 -26.80
CA LYS A 5 -1.32 39.53 -26.27
C LYS A 5 -1.37 39.37 -24.74
N ARG A 6 -2.01 40.28 -24.01
CA ARG A 6 -2.17 40.18 -22.54
C ARG A 6 -3.31 39.23 -22.17
N ILE A 7 -4.43 39.30 -22.90
CA ILE A 7 -5.60 38.43 -22.68
C ILE A 7 -5.25 36.96 -22.95
N PHE A 8 -4.50 36.69 -24.03
CA PHE A 8 -4.09 35.33 -24.39
C PHE A 8 -3.17 34.67 -23.33
N LYS A 9 -2.27 35.43 -22.70
CA LYS A 9 -1.38 34.91 -21.64
C LYS A 9 -2.12 34.57 -20.36
N ASN A 10 -3.09 35.40 -19.97
CA ASN A 10 -3.88 35.17 -18.76
C ASN A 10 -4.82 33.97 -18.92
N ALA A 11 -5.40 33.78 -20.11
CA ALA A 11 -6.22 32.61 -20.42
C ALA A 11 -5.42 31.30 -20.40
N ALA A 12 -4.21 31.29 -20.99
CA ALA A 12 -3.35 30.11 -20.99
C ALA A 12 -2.88 29.70 -19.58
N PHE A 13 -2.62 30.66 -18.69
CA PHE A 13 -2.21 30.37 -17.32
C PHE A 13 -3.38 29.83 -16.48
N ALA A 14 -4.60 30.35 -16.67
CA ALA A 14 -5.80 29.83 -16.02
C ALA A 14 -6.14 28.41 -16.49
N LEU A 15 -5.98 28.10 -17.78
CA LEU A 15 -6.19 26.76 -18.34
C LEU A 15 -5.18 25.74 -17.81
N LEU A 16 -3.91 26.14 -17.62
CA LEU A 16 -2.89 25.28 -17.00
C LEU A 16 -3.24 24.96 -15.55
N ILE A 17 -3.70 25.95 -14.78
CA ILE A 17 -4.13 25.77 -13.38
C ILE A 17 -5.34 24.84 -13.30
N VAL A 18 -6.36 25.03 -14.14
CA VAL A 18 -7.56 24.18 -14.13
C VAL A 18 -7.22 22.74 -14.55
N GLY A 19 -6.35 22.54 -15.54
CA GLY A 19 -5.91 21.20 -15.96
C GLY A 19 -5.10 20.45 -14.90
N LEU A 20 -4.42 21.16 -13.99
CA LEU A 20 -3.68 20.57 -12.86
C LEU A 20 -4.60 20.09 -11.71
N PHE A 21 -5.87 20.48 -11.70
CA PHE A 21 -6.83 20.11 -10.64
C PHE A 21 -7.93 19.13 -11.11
N THR A 22 -7.93 18.70 -12.37
CA THR A 22 -8.96 17.77 -12.90
C THR A 22 -8.44 16.36 -13.21
N SER A 23 -7.19 16.04 -12.88
CA SER A 23 -6.75 14.64 -12.89
C SER A 23 -7.44 13.92 -11.73
N ALA A 24 -8.32 12.97 -12.03
CA ALA A 24 -8.71 11.96 -11.06
C ALA A 24 -7.40 11.30 -10.58
N ALA A 25 -7.12 11.37 -9.28
CA ALA A 25 -6.01 10.63 -8.72
C ALA A 25 -6.40 9.16 -8.77
N SER A 26 -5.84 8.42 -9.73
CA SER A 26 -5.84 6.97 -9.70
C SER A 26 -4.65 6.54 -8.85
N ALA A 27 -4.86 5.51 -8.01
CA ALA A 27 -3.80 4.98 -7.18
C ALA A 27 -2.82 4.17 -8.04
N ALA A 28 -1.72 4.80 -8.47
CA ALA A 28 -0.61 4.08 -9.06
C ALA A 28 0.13 3.26 -7.98
N LEU A 29 0.96 2.29 -8.40
CA LEU A 29 1.89 1.61 -7.49
C LEU A 29 2.58 2.64 -6.57
N ILE A 30 2.53 2.36 -5.28
CA ILE A 30 3.32 3.11 -4.30
C ILE A 30 4.68 2.45 -4.40
N PRO A 31 5.75 3.12 -4.85
CA PRO A 31 7.06 2.47 -4.98
C PRO A 31 7.63 2.12 -3.61
N LEU A 32 7.07 1.08 -2.97
CA LEU A 32 7.38 0.59 -1.65
C LEU A 32 8.67 -0.18 -1.80
N THR A 33 9.76 0.48 -1.45
CA THR A 33 10.96 -0.23 -1.03
C THR A 33 10.71 -0.61 0.42
N LEU A 34 10.57 -1.89 0.73
CA LEU A 34 10.53 -2.34 2.12
C LEU A 34 11.96 -2.38 2.66
N ASP A 35 12.14 -2.06 3.94
CA ASP A 35 13.40 -2.34 4.63
C ASP A 35 13.57 -3.86 4.75
N ASP A 36 14.82 -4.32 4.94
CA ASP A 36 15.12 -5.76 5.01
C ASP A 36 14.63 -6.41 6.33
N SER A 37 14.29 -5.60 7.35
CA SER A 37 13.75 -6.07 8.62
C SER A 37 13.17 -4.93 9.46
N PRO A 38 12.24 -5.20 10.40
CA PRO A 38 11.58 -6.48 10.67
C PRO A 38 10.52 -6.84 9.62
N ASP A 39 10.51 -8.08 9.16
CA ASP A 39 9.62 -8.53 8.08
C ASP A 39 8.64 -9.59 8.58
N LEU A 40 7.34 -9.34 8.42
CA LEU A 40 6.29 -10.32 8.65
C LEU A 40 5.81 -10.89 7.32
N PHE A 41 5.87 -12.21 7.20
CA PHE A 41 5.42 -12.94 6.03
C PHE A 41 4.05 -13.57 6.28
N SER A 42 3.23 -13.54 5.25
CA SER A 42 1.94 -14.22 5.21
C SER A 42 1.78 -14.97 3.90
N SER A 43 1.12 -16.12 3.95
CA SER A 43 0.94 -17.01 2.81
C SER A 43 -0.43 -17.66 2.87
N GLY A 44 -0.83 -18.28 1.75
CA GLY A 44 -2.15 -18.87 1.64
C GLY A 44 -3.26 -17.84 1.74
N ILE A 45 -3.05 -16.66 1.17
CA ILE A 45 -4.00 -15.56 1.26
C ILE A 45 -5.07 -15.74 0.19
N ASP A 46 -6.31 -15.86 0.62
CA ASP A 46 -7.52 -15.77 -0.18
C ASP A 46 -7.91 -14.31 -0.32
N VAL A 47 -7.97 -13.79 -1.55
CA VAL A 47 -8.23 -12.38 -1.84
C VAL A 47 -9.52 -12.27 -2.63
N VAL A 48 -10.46 -11.49 -2.12
CA VAL A 48 -11.76 -11.25 -2.75
C VAL A 48 -12.05 -9.76 -2.77
N TYR A 49 -12.39 -9.23 -3.94
CA TYR A 49 -12.95 -7.89 -4.10
C TYR A 49 -14.38 -7.96 -4.60
N SER A 50 -15.31 -7.41 -3.82
CA SER A 50 -16.71 -7.35 -4.19
C SER A 50 -17.40 -6.16 -3.53
N GLY A 51 -18.24 -5.45 -4.29
CA GLY A 51 -19.07 -4.37 -3.76
C GLY A 51 -18.28 -3.21 -3.13
N GLY A 52 -17.09 -2.90 -3.65
CA GLY A 52 -16.23 -1.83 -3.13
C GLY A 52 -15.46 -2.22 -1.86
N THR A 53 -15.38 -3.51 -1.55
CA THR A 53 -14.62 -4.02 -0.41
C THR A 53 -13.67 -5.11 -0.88
N LEU A 54 -12.39 -4.95 -0.56
CA LEU A 54 -11.37 -5.98 -0.69
C LEU A 54 -11.18 -6.63 0.67
N THR A 55 -11.24 -7.96 0.71
CA THR A 55 -10.90 -8.77 1.88
C THR A 55 -9.78 -9.72 1.50
N ALA A 56 -8.81 -9.88 2.40
CA ALA A 56 -7.74 -10.83 2.23
C ALA A 56 -7.53 -11.61 3.53
N THR A 57 -7.63 -12.93 3.49
CA THR A 57 -7.49 -13.79 4.68
C THR A 57 -6.55 -14.94 4.42
N GLY A 58 -5.67 -15.26 5.35
CA GLY A 58 -4.69 -16.33 5.18
C GLY A 58 -3.94 -16.63 6.48
N TRP A 59 -2.67 -17.00 6.36
CA TRP A 59 -1.83 -17.31 7.51
C TRP A 59 -0.65 -16.36 7.63
N THR A 60 -0.41 -15.86 8.84
CA THR A 60 0.88 -15.24 9.18
C THR A 60 1.85 -16.36 9.50
N THR A 61 2.94 -16.46 8.73
CA THR A 61 3.80 -17.65 8.73
C THR A 61 5.08 -17.43 9.52
N GLN A 62 5.79 -16.35 9.23
CA GLN A 62 7.14 -16.12 9.73
C GLN A 62 7.39 -14.64 10.00
N MET A 63 8.36 -14.38 10.88
CA MET A 63 8.98 -13.08 11.09
C MET A 63 10.49 -13.21 10.89
N ASP A 64 11.08 -12.38 10.03
CA ASP A 64 12.53 -12.13 10.08
C ASP A 64 12.80 -10.96 11.02
N HIS A 65 13.58 -11.21 12.06
CA HIS A 65 13.98 -10.21 13.05
C HIS A 65 15.44 -9.82 12.85
N ASP A 66 15.67 -8.69 12.18
CA ASP A 66 17.00 -8.07 12.04
C ASP A 66 18.10 -9.01 11.47
N GLY A 67 17.70 -9.96 10.61
CA GLY A 67 18.61 -10.93 10.01
C GLY A 67 19.10 -12.03 10.97
N ASP A 68 18.53 -12.13 12.18
CA ASP A 68 18.76 -13.25 13.11
C ASP A 68 18.07 -14.55 12.63
N GLY A 69 17.32 -14.47 11.53
CA GLY A 69 16.66 -15.58 10.85
C GLY A 69 15.16 -15.67 11.12
N ASP A 70 14.51 -16.58 10.39
CA ASP A 70 13.04 -16.69 10.39
C ASP A 70 12.51 -17.34 11.68
N TYR A 71 11.70 -16.59 12.42
CA TYR A 71 10.89 -17.09 13.52
C TYR A 71 9.51 -17.49 13.03
N THR A 72 9.08 -18.72 13.33
CA THR A 72 7.72 -19.17 12.97
C THR A 72 6.68 -18.49 13.85
N ALA A 73 5.66 -17.90 13.23
CA ALA A 73 4.48 -17.38 13.90
C ALA A 73 3.42 -18.48 14.04
N ILE A 74 3.02 -18.80 15.27
CA ILE A 74 2.04 -19.86 15.60
C ILE A 74 0.92 -19.30 16.47
N THR A 75 -0.22 -20.00 16.61
CA THR A 75 -1.19 -19.67 17.69
C THR A 75 -1.44 -20.88 18.57
N GLU A 76 -2.08 -20.71 19.73
CA GLU A 76 -2.43 -21.82 20.63
C GLU A 76 -3.22 -22.96 19.94
N ASN A 77 -3.98 -22.66 18.87
CA ASN A 77 -4.89 -23.59 18.21
C ASN A 77 -4.51 -23.98 16.77
N THR A 78 -3.48 -23.34 16.20
CA THR A 78 -3.07 -23.54 14.80
C THR A 78 -1.56 -23.64 14.68
N SER A 79 -1.08 -24.43 13.71
CA SER A 79 0.36 -24.50 13.39
C SER A 79 0.92 -23.20 12.79
N TRP A 80 0.07 -22.20 12.51
CA TRP A 80 0.42 -20.92 11.88
C TRP A 80 -0.46 -19.78 12.42
N GLY A 81 0.06 -18.55 12.46
CA GLY A 81 -0.71 -17.33 12.72
C GLY A 81 -1.84 -17.10 11.71
N SER A 82 -2.74 -16.16 11.98
CA SER A 82 -3.79 -15.74 11.02
C SER A 82 -3.52 -14.35 10.45
N PHE A 83 -3.74 -14.22 9.15
CA PHE A 83 -3.68 -12.95 8.43
C PHE A 83 -5.10 -12.50 8.06
N SER A 84 -5.41 -11.23 8.29
CA SER A 84 -6.68 -10.62 7.85
C SER A 84 -6.47 -9.15 7.46
N LEU A 85 -6.93 -8.78 6.28
CA LEU A 85 -7.01 -7.40 5.80
C LEU A 85 -8.41 -7.13 5.24
N SER A 86 -8.94 -5.95 5.53
CA SER A 86 -10.16 -5.44 4.91
C SER A 86 -9.94 -3.99 4.48
N ALA A 87 -10.25 -3.68 3.22
CA ALA A 87 -10.11 -2.35 2.64
C ALA A 87 -11.38 -1.97 1.88
N ALA A 88 -11.85 -0.74 2.10
CA ALA A 88 -12.92 -0.14 1.32
C ALA A 88 -12.30 0.65 0.16
N ILE A 89 -12.39 0.09 -1.04
CA ILE A 89 -11.77 0.59 -2.27
C ILE A 89 -12.90 0.84 -3.28
N ASP A 90 -12.98 2.04 -3.85
CA ASP A 90 -14.02 2.34 -4.83
C ASP A 90 -13.69 1.82 -6.24
N GLY A 91 -14.62 1.98 -7.19
CA GLY A 91 -14.45 1.53 -8.58
C GLY A 91 -13.35 2.26 -9.36
N SER A 92 -12.69 3.27 -8.78
CA SER A 92 -11.49 3.91 -9.33
C SER A 92 -10.20 3.43 -8.66
N GLY A 93 -10.30 2.49 -7.73
CA GLY A 93 -9.15 2.01 -6.96
C GLY A 93 -8.76 2.95 -5.82
N ALA A 94 -9.62 3.89 -5.41
CA ALA A 94 -9.31 4.80 -4.31
C ALA A 94 -9.65 4.19 -2.95
N LEU A 95 -8.67 4.12 -2.05
CA LEU A 95 -8.85 3.69 -0.67
C LEU A 95 -9.60 4.75 0.14
N SER A 96 -10.65 4.33 0.85
CA SER A 96 -11.41 5.19 1.77
C SER A 96 -11.20 4.85 3.24
N SER A 97 -10.96 3.58 3.55
CA SER A 97 -10.64 3.08 4.90
C SER A 97 -10.19 1.62 4.84
N GLY A 98 -9.60 1.13 5.92
CA GLY A 98 -9.35 -0.29 6.09
C GLY A 98 -8.50 -0.60 7.31
N SER A 99 -8.33 -1.88 7.57
CA SER A 99 -7.51 -2.38 8.67
C SER A 99 -6.81 -3.68 8.30
N VAL A 100 -5.72 -3.95 9.01
CA VAL A 100 -4.95 -5.18 8.90
C VAL A 100 -4.71 -5.76 10.30
N THR A 101 -4.71 -7.08 10.41
CA THR A 101 -4.37 -7.85 11.60
C THR A 101 -3.52 -9.06 11.20
N LEU A 102 -2.38 -9.20 11.87
CA LEU A 102 -1.47 -10.32 11.78
C LEU A 102 -1.40 -10.94 13.18
N ASP A 103 -2.09 -12.05 13.35
CA ASP A 103 -2.12 -12.81 14.59
C ASP A 103 -1.02 -13.87 14.61
N GLY A 104 -0.59 -14.21 15.81
CA GLY A 104 0.49 -15.14 16.04
C GLY A 104 1.20 -14.88 17.35
N GLU A 105 2.03 -15.84 17.71
CA GLU A 105 2.90 -15.88 18.86
C GLU A 105 4.27 -16.33 18.38
N ILE A 106 5.30 -15.67 18.92
CA ILE A 106 6.70 -16.00 18.70
C ILE A 106 7.33 -16.02 20.09
N ALA A 107 7.16 -17.15 20.79
CA ALA A 107 7.61 -17.30 22.17
C ALA A 107 9.11 -17.04 22.35
N GLY A 108 9.93 -17.34 21.33
CA GLY A 108 11.37 -17.06 21.32
C GLY A 108 11.73 -15.57 21.44
N LEU A 109 10.82 -14.69 21.01
CA LEU A 109 10.94 -13.23 21.12
C LEU A 109 10.07 -12.64 22.24
N GLY A 110 9.34 -13.50 22.98
CA GLY A 110 8.42 -13.08 24.03
C GLY A 110 7.05 -12.60 23.55
N TYR A 111 6.72 -12.76 22.26
CA TYR A 111 5.41 -12.42 21.70
C TYR A 111 4.42 -13.55 21.98
N THR A 112 3.46 -13.31 22.87
CA THR A 112 2.59 -14.33 23.47
C THR A 112 1.14 -13.85 23.67
N SER A 113 0.78 -12.66 23.19
CA SER A 113 -0.60 -12.14 23.31
C SER A 113 -1.59 -12.74 22.31
N GLY A 114 -1.09 -13.51 21.33
CA GLY A 114 -1.87 -14.01 20.20
C GLY A 114 -1.97 -13.05 19.02
N THR A 115 -1.54 -11.78 19.18
CA THR A 115 -1.55 -10.78 18.10
C THR A 115 -0.17 -10.15 17.93
N LEU A 116 0.42 -10.32 16.74
CA LEU A 116 1.73 -9.75 16.42
C LEU A 116 1.60 -8.29 16.02
N LEU A 117 0.66 -7.97 15.13
CA LEU A 117 0.52 -6.63 14.58
C LEU A 117 -0.92 -6.30 14.21
N THR A 118 -1.38 -5.10 14.55
CA THR A 118 -2.60 -4.51 14.00
C THR A 118 -2.31 -3.15 13.40
N GLY A 119 -3.10 -2.75 12.40
CA GLY A 119 -2.96 -1.42 11.81
C GLY A 119 -4.19 -0.91 11.08
N THR A 120 -4.19 0.41 10.85
CA THR A 120 -5.18 1.11 10.02
C THR A 120 -4.54 1.45 8.68
N LEU A 121 -5.18 1.07 7.58
CA LEU A 121 -4.71 1.39 6.24
C LEU A 121 -4.78 2.90 6.00
N THR A 122 -3.69 3.46 5.49
CA THR A 122 -3.53 4.89 5.21
C THR A 122 -3.30 5.19 3.74
N ASP A 123 -2.79 4.24 2.98
CA ASP A 123 -2.57 4.40 1.54
C ASP A 123 -2.68 3.05 0.81
N PHE A 124 -2.90 3.12 -0.50
CA PHE A 124 -3.06 1.97 -1.37
C PHE A 124 -2.53 2.26 -2.78
N GLY A 125 -1.93 1.26 -3.42
CA GLY A 125 -1.45 1.32 -4.80
C GLY A 125 -1.55 -0.02 -5.52
N PHE A 126 -1.61 0.03 -6.85
CA PHE A 126 -1.68 -1.14 -7.71
C PHE A 126 -1.09 -0.85 -9.10
N ASP A 127 -0.79 -1.91 -9.85
CA ASP A 127 -0.34 -1.81 -11.24
C ASP A 127 -1.52 -1.77 -12.21
N GLU A 128 -1.76 -0.62 -12.84
CA GLU A 128 -2.81 -0.45 -13.86
C GLU A 128 -2.51 -1.21 -15.17
N THR A 129 -1.27 -1.65 -15.39
CA THR A 129 -0.87 -2.32 -16.64
C THR A 129 -1.17 -3.82 -16.66
N GLY A 130 -1.75 -4.34 -15.58
CA GLY A 130 -1.97 -5.75 -15.36
C GLY A 130 -0.81 -6.34 -14.60
N GLY A 131 -0.98 -6.46 -13.29
CA GLY A 131 -0.08 -7.13 -12.37
C GLY A 131 -0.87 -7.51 -11.12
N GLU A 132 -0.69 -8.73 -10.63
CA GLU A 132 -1.43 -9.24 -9.46
C GLU A 132 -0.89 -8.69 -8.14
N ILE A 133 -0.23 -7.53 -8.17
CA ILE A 133 0.45 -6.89 -7.03
C ILE A 133 -0.43 -5.77 -6.50
N LEU A 134 -0.71 -5.84 -5.20
CA LEU A 134 -1.41 -4.83 -4.43
C LEU A 134 -0.50 -4.35 -3.29
N GLU A 135 -0.39 -3.03 -3.13
CA GLU A 135 0.49 -2.39 -2.16
C GLU A 135 -0.35 -1.58 -1.17
N PHE A 136 -0.12 -1.78 0.12
CA PHE A 136 -0.81 -1.08 1.19
C PHE A 136 0.19 -0.38 2.08
N VAL A 137 -0.18 0.78 2.60
CA VAL A 137 0.51 1.43 3.71
C VAL A 137 -0.45 1.48 4.89
N PHE A 138 0.06 1.21 6.09
CA PHE A 138 -0.73 1.30 7.31
C PHE A 138 0.05 1.90 8.47
N THR A 139 -0.70 2.47 9.41
CA THR A 139 -0.17 2.89 10.72
C THR A 139 -0.43 1.80 11.73
N VAL A 140 0.59 1.40 12.47
CA VAL A 140 0.48 0.39 13.53
C VAL A 140 -0.37 0.90 14.68
N THR A 141 -1.32 0.07 15.13
CA THR A 141 -2.25 0.38 16.22
C THR A 141 -2.06 -0.49 17.45
N GLY A 142 -1.32 -1.59 17.35
CA GLY A 142 -1.08 -2.51 18.46
C GLY A 142 -0.45 -3.84 18.03
N GLY A 143 -0.41 -4.79 18.98
CA GLY A 143 0.25 -6.09 18.83
C GLY A 143 1.59 -6.16 19.55
N ASP A 144 2.06 -7.37 19.84
CA ASP A 144 3.30 -7.60 20.58
C ASP A 144 4.55 -7.16 19.81
N ALA A 145 4.51 -7.27 18.48
CA ALA A 145 5.60 -6.85 17.60
C ALA A 145 5.53 -5.37 17.22
N ALA A 146 4.51 -4.62 17.65
CA ALA A 146 4.31 -3.22 17.28
C ALA A 146 5.53 -2.33 17.55
N GLY A 147 6.25 -2.60 18.65
CA GLY A 147 7.45 -1.86 19.02
C GLY A 147 8.59 -1.96 17.99
N LEU A 148 8.62 -3.01 17.18
CA LEU A 148 9.65 -3.20 16.15
C LEU A 148 9.46 -2.27 14.94
N TYR A 149 8.22 -1.92 14.63
CA TYR A 149 7.87 -1.08 13.47
C TYR A 149 7.92 0.43 13.76
N GLY A 150 8.23 0.81 15.01
CA GLY A 150 8.35 2.19 15.44
C GLY A 150 7.06 3.00 15.24
N SER A 151 7.20 4.29 14.96
CA SER A 151 6.08 5.19 14.66
C SER A 151 5.93 5.49 13.16
N GLY A 152 6.69 4.80 12.32
CA GLY A 152 6.71 5.01 10.88
C GLY A 152 5.55 4.31 10.17
N PRO A 153 5.31 4.63 8.88
CA PRO A 153 4.43 3.84 8.05
C PRO A 153 5.01 2.43 7.85
N VAL A 154 4.12 1.43 7.84
CA VAL A 154 4.45 0.05 7.48
C VAL A 154 3.89 -0.21 6.10
N GLY A 155 4.73 -0.72 5.20
CA GLY A 155 4.34 -1.14 3.87
C GLY A 155 3.98 -2.62 3.87
N MET A 156 3.00 -2.98 3.05
CA MET A 156 2.64 -4.36 2.77
C MET A 156 2.54 -4.53 1.27
N ILE A 157 3.26 -5.52 0.74
CA ILE A 157 3.18 -5.91 -0.67
C ILE A 157 2.51 -7.27 -0.72
N MET A 158 1.39 -7.36 -1.43
CA MET A 158 0.63 -8.58 -1.65
C MET A 158 0.70 -8.98 -3.12
N ASN A 159 0.91 -10.27 -3.39
CA ASN A 159 0.97 -10.82 -4.74
C ASN A 159 -0.04 -11.95 -4.95
N SER A 160 -0.23 -12.37 -6.21
CA SER A 160 -1.18 -13.42 -6.60
C SER A 160 -2.59 -13.15 -6.08
N THR A 161 -3.04 -11.90 -6.27
CA THR A 161 -4.30 -11.35 -5.73
C THR A 161 -5.50 -11.57 -6.66
N GLY A 162 -5.29 -12.08 -7.86
CA GLY A 162 -6.33 -12.18 -8.89
C GLY A 162 -6.72 -10.83 -9.51
N PHE A 163 -6.04 -9.75 -9.13
CA PHE A 163 -6.27 -8.43 -9.71
C PHE A 163 -5.72 -8.35 -11.14
N ASP A 164 -6.56 -7.90 -12.07
CA ASP A 164 -6.28 -7.86 -13.51
C ASP A 164 -5.91 -6.46 -14.04
N GLY A 165 -5.83 -5.47 -13.15
CA GLY A 165 -5.62 -4.05 -13.50
C GLY A 165 -6.89 -3.20 -13.44
N SER A 166 -8.07 -3.78 -13.14
CA SER A 166 -9.35 -3.05 -13.12
C SER A 166 -10.16 -3.27 -11.84
N TRP A 167 -10.74 -2.19 -11.32
CA TRP A 167 -11.68 -2.21 -10.18
C TRP A 167 -13.16 -2.16 -10.60
N GLY A 168 -13.41 -2.23 -11.92
CA GLY A 168 -14.76 -2.13 -12.48
C GLY A 168 -15.66 -3.33 -12.16
N ASP A 169 -15.05 -4.50 -12.03
CA ASP A 169 -15.71 -5.76 -11.70
C ASP A 169 -15.12 -6.36 -10.42
N GLY A 170 -15.86 -7.26 -9.78
CA GLY A 170 -15.34 -8.04 -8.65
C GLY A 170 -14.34 -9.09 -9.13
N PHE A 171 -13.35 -9.38 -8.30
CA PHE A 171 -12.33 -10.39 -8.57
C PHE A 171 -12.06 -11.26 -7.34
N ASP A 172 -11.45 -12.42 -7.59
CA ASP A 172 -11.04 -13.40 -6.61
C ASP A 172 -9.73 -14.03 -7.12
N ASN A 173 -8.79 -14.37 -6.24
CA ASN A 173 -7.58 -15.11 -6.61
C ASN A 173 -7.78 -16.63 -6.75
N TYR A 174 -9.04 -17.08 -6.76
CA TYR A 174 -9.43 -18.42 -7.15
C TYR A 174 -9.03 -18.73 -8.60
N ASN A 175 -8.06 -19.62 -8.75
CA ASN A 175 -7.56 -20.01 -10.07
C ASN A 175 -7.99 -21.45 -10.44
N GLU A 176 -9.02 -21.55 -11.28
CA GLU A 176 -9.51 -22.85 -11.80
C GLU A 176 -8.50 -23.54 -12.73
N ASP A 177 -7.69 -22.76 -13.47
CA ASP A 177 -6.80 -23.27 -14.52
C ASP A 177 -5.55 -24.00 -13.96
N TRP A 178 -5.20 -23.78 -12.69
CA TRP A 178 -4.03 -24.38 -12.03
C TRP A 178 -4.38 -25.47 -11.01
N GLY A 179 -5.59 -26.02 -11.07
CA GLY A 179 -6.00 -27.11 -10.18
C GLY A 179 -6.67 -26.66 -8.88
N GLY A 180 -7.06 -25.38 -8.78
CA GLY A 180 -8.21 -24.94 -8.01
C GLY A 180 -8.08 -25.02 -6.49
N GLY A 181 -7.70 -23.91 -5.88
CA GLY A 181 -8.09 -23.57 -4.53
C GLY A 181 -7.98 -22.06 -4.33
N PRO A 182 -8.85 -21.44 -3.50
CA PRO A 182 -8.51 -20.14 -2.91
C PRO A 182 -7.17 -20.28 -2.17
N MET A 183 -6.55 -19.17 -1.77
CA MET A 183 -5.30 -19.18 -0.96
C MET A 183 -3.99 -19.31 -1.77
N THR A 184 -3.85 -18.64 -2.90
CA THR A 184 -2.57 -18.57 -3.64
C THR A 184 -1.73 -17.34 -3.30
N GLY A 185 -2.34 -16.34 -2.64
CA GLY A 185 -1.72 -15.06 -2.34
C GLY A 185 -0.65 -15.14 -1.26
N ASN A 186 0.32 -14.23 -1.35
CA ASN A 186 1.33 -14.02 -0.30
C ASN A 186 1.46 -12.53 -0.01
N ALA A 187 1.87 -12.20 1.20
CA ALA A 187 2.16 -10.83 1.60
C ALA A 187 3.43 -10.74 2.43
N GLN A 188 4.18 -9.66 2.23
CA GLN A 188 5.30 -9.26 3.07
C GLN A 188 4.98 -7.89 3.66
N SER A 189 5.18 -7.74 4.98
CA SER A 189 4.99 -6.47 5.69
C SER A 189 6.28 -6.05 6.38
N SER A 190 6.74 -4.85 6.10
CA SER A 190 7.95 -4.28 6.69
C SER A 190 7.84 -2.77 6.87
N THR A 191 8.78 -2.17 7.58
CA THR A 191 8.92 -0.71 7.57
C THR A 191 9.16 -0.25 6.13
N ALA A 192 8.51 0.86 5.76
CA ALA A 192 8.72 1.50 4.49
C ALA A 192 9.46 2.83 4.73
N PRO A 193 10.54 3.13 4.01
CA PRO A 193 11.15 4.44 3.99
C PRO A 193 10.08 5.48 3.66
N ILE A 194 10.01 6.52 4.48
CA ILE A 194 9.08 7.61 4.25
C ILE A 194 9.46 8.25 2.91
N PRO A 195 8.57 8.24 1.89
CA PRO A 195 8.90 8.83 0.60
C PRO A 195 9.32 10.28 0.79
N GLU A 196 10.45 10.68 0.18
CA GLU A 196 10.84 12.09 0.20
C GLU A 196 9.71 12.91 -0.41
N PRO A 197 9.15 13.89 0.33
CA PRO A 197 7.93 14.52 -0.12
C PRO A 197 8.16 15.25 -1.44
N ALA A 198 7.21 15.10 -2.37
CA ALA A 198 7.20 15.79 -3.67
C ALA A 198 7.29 17.33 -3.54
N THR A 199 7.16 17.87 -2.32
CA THR A 199 7.46 19.24 -1.96
C THR A 199 8.88 19.65 -2.34
N LEU A 200 9.89 18.78 -2.35
CA LEU A 200 11.23 19.14 -2.82
C LEU A 200 11.25 19.44 -4.32
N VAL A 201 10.56 18.62 -5.12
CA VAL A 201 10.41 18.84 -6.56
C VAL A 201 9.52 20.07 -6.84
N LEU A 202 8.46 20.26 -6.06
CA LEU A 202 7.60 21.44 -6.15
C LEU A 202 8.34 22.73 -5.74
N LEU A 203 9.17 22.65 -4.70
CA LEU A 203 10.00 23.76 -4.24
C LEU A 203 11.09 24.09 -5.27
N ALA A 204 11.75 23.06 -5.83
CA ALA A 204 12.76 23.23 -6.87
C ALA A 204 12.15 23.82 -8.16
N SER A 205 10.99 23.34 -8.59
CA SER A 205 10.28 23.87 -9.76
C SER A 205 9.76 25.30 -9.51
N GLY A 206 9.25 25.59 -8.31
CA GLY A 206 8.87 26.92 -7.88
C GLY A 206 10.06 27.90 -7.87
N ALA A 207 11.21 27.47 -7.34
CA ALA A 207 12.44 28.25 -7.32
C ALA A 207 12.97 28.53 -8.74
N ALA A 208 12.97 27.51 -9.61
CA ALA A 208 13.36 27.66 -11.02
C ALA A 208 12.45 28.65 -11.76
N ALA A 209 11.13 28.57 -11.55
CA ALA A 209 10.17 29.51 -12.12
C ALA A 209 10.42 30.95 -11.65
N MET A 210 10.76 31.16 -10.37
CA MET A 210 11.10 32.47 -9.82
C MET A 210 12.39 33.04 -10.43
N LEU A 211 13.44 32.22 -10.57
CA LEU A 211 14.70 32.64 -11.20
C LEU A 211 14.52 33.04 -12.66
N LEU A 212 13.73 32.28 -13.42
CA LEU A 212 13.41 32.58 -14.81
C LEU A 212 12.59 33.88 -14.96
N LYS A 213 11.69 34.17 -14.02
CA LYS A 213 10.93 35.42 -14.00
C LYS A 213 11.82 36.64 -13.71
N ARG A 214 12.84 36.49 -12.88
CA ARG A 214 13.77 37.57 -12.51
C ARG A 214 14.69 37.98 -13.66
N ARG A 215 15.05 37.06 -14.56
CA ARG A 215 15.85 37.32 -15.78
C ARG A 215 15.12 38.09 -16.89
N LYS A 216 13.79 38.23 -16.81
CA LYS A 216 12.97 38.95 -17.82
C LYS A 216 12.55 40.36 -17.38
N ARG A 217 13.03 40.85 -16.23
CA ARG A 217 12.97 42.25 -15.82
C ARG A 217 14.33 42.88 -16.06
#